data_AF-A0AAI8FLR7-F1
#
_entry.id   AF-A0AAI8FLR7-F1
#
_cell.length_a   1.000
_cell.length_b   1.000
_cell.length_c   1.000
_cell.angle_alpha   90.00
_cell.angle_beta   90.00
_cell.angle_gamma   90.00
#
_symmetry.space_group_name_H-M   'P 1'
#
loop_
_entity.id
_entity.type
_entity.pdbx_description
1 polymer ?
#
loop_
_entity_poly.entity_id
_entity_poly.type
_entity_poly.pdbx_seq_one_letter_code
_entity_poly.pdbx_strand_id
1 'polypeptide(L)'
;MIHPEDTKTIPLPLQPITEKRSRGRPRKEGGALTNAQRQAAYRERRKASGNPVTVTKNIPLAADAYDELVMENERLREEIAEMRHEVEGLRGSLAAAERVGDGWCAESEQLREELAELRRDLEASKRKAVDAQRSRASVVHEVDWVRRVVRLPLYESKDYGCRRFSFTLDERAHSALNRLAVDAGASRADVVERLAFWADELVLESFRYDDEAFSRYLYRGRNEKSGV
;
A
#
# COMPACT_ATOMS: atom_id res chain seq x y z
N MET A 1 130.49 -35.85 61.72
CA MET A 1 131.77 -35.21 62.08
C MET A 1 131.77 -33.83 61.45
N ILE A 2 131.70 -32.78 62.27
CA ILE A 2 131.76 -31.38 61.85
C ILE A 2 133.24 -30.98 61.97
N HIS A 3 133.84 -30.48 60.90
CA HIS A 3 135.25 -30.06 60.90
C HIS A 3 135.43 -28.82 61.80
N PRO A 4 136.48 -28.74 62.62
CA PRO A 4 136.60 -27.74 63.68
C PRO A 4 136.91 -26.29 63.22
N GLU A 5 136.85 -25.98 61.91
CA GLU A 5 137.15 -24.62 61.39
C GLU A 5 136.02 -23.98 60.56
N ASP A 6 134.84 -24.61 60.48
CA ASP A 6 133.67 -24.04 59.78
C ASP A 6 132.89 -23.05 60.68
N THR A 7 133.34 -21.81 60.73
CA THR A 7 132.65 -20.70 61.44
C THR A 7 131.56 -20.01 60.60
N LYS A 8 131.19 -20.56 59.44
CA LYS A 8 130.26 -19.92 58.48
C LYS A 8 128.93 -20.66 58.24
N THR A 9 128.62 -21.70 59.02
CA THR A 9 127.36 -22.45 58.85
C THR A 9 126.34 -22.09 59.92
N ILE A 10 125.34 -21.29 59.55
CA ILE A 10 124.15 -21.02 60.38
C ILE A 10 123.14 -22.15 60.14
N PRO A 11 122.66 -22.89 61.15
CA PRO A 11 121.61 -23.88 60.96
C PRO A 11 120.25 -23.19 60.78
N LEU A 12 119.61 -23.41 59.63
CA LEU A 12 118.23 -22.97 59.37
C LEU A 12 117.22 -23.96 59.98
N PRO A 13 116.15 -23.49 60.65
CA PRO A 13 115.13 -24.38 61.21
C PRO A 13 114.25 -24.94 60.08
N LEU A 14 114.43 -26.21 59.76
CA LEU A 14 113.53 -26.95 58.87
C LEU A 14 112.27 -27.34 59.64
N GLN A 15 111.14 -26.68 59.37
CA GLN A 15 109.82 -27.17 59.78
C GLN A 15 109.41 -28.35 58.87
N PRO A 16 108.90 -29.46 59.42
CA PRO A 16 108.53 -30.63 58.63
C PRO A 16 107.28 -30.34 57.79
N ILE A 17 107.45 -30.34 56.47
CA ILE A 17 106.40 -30.25 55.47
C ILE A 17 105.61 -31.57 55.50
N THR A 18 104.49 -31.58 56.22
CA THR A 18 103.53 -32.68 56.15
C THR A 18 102.59 -32.44 54.98
N GLU A 19 102.61 -33.39 54.04
CA GLU A 19 101.63 -33.66 52.97
C GLU A 19 101.95 -33.16 51.55
N LYS A 20 102.13 -34.15 50.66
CA LYS A 20 102.40 -34.01 49.23
C LYS A 20 101.10 -33.69 48.49
N ARG A 21 101.06 -32.61 47.68
CA ARG A 21 99.90 -32.24 46.84
C ARG A 21 100.15 -32.57 45.36
N SER A 22 99.12 -33.07 44.69
CA SER A 22 99.10 -33.39 43.25
C SER A 22 98.98 -32.13 42.38
N ARG A 23 99.54 -32.20 41.16
CA ARG A 23 99.69 -31.09 40.20
C ARG A 23 98.40 -30.84 39.40
N GLY A 24 97.97 -29.57 39.29
CA GLY A 24 96.95 -29.15 38.32
C GLY A 24 96.17 -27.88 38.67
N ARG A 25 96.73 -26.72 38.32
CA ARG A 25 96.19 -25.33 38.37
C ARG A 25 96.42 -24.54 39.67
N PRO A 26 97.18 -23.42 39.64
CA PRO A 26 97.31 -22.50 40.76
C PRO A 26 95.94 -21.92 41.12
N ARG A 27 95.60 -21.91 42.41
CA ARG A 27 94.45 -21.13 42.90
C ARG A 27 94.81 -19.66 42.69
N LYS A 28 93.95 -18.89 42.01
CA LYS A 28 94.10 -17.43 41.94
C LYS A 28 94.23 -16.90 43.36
N GLU A 29 95.41 -16.42 43.71
CA GLU A 29 95.65 -15.69 44.95
C GLU A 29 95.04 -14.30 44.77
N GLY A 30 94.18 -13.90 45.71
CA GLY A 30 93.51 -12.60 45.69
C GLY A 30 92.09 -12.62 45.16
N GLY A 31 91.11 -12.69 46.08
CA GLY A 31 89.91 -11.86 45.98
C GLY A 31 88.69 -12.37 45.22
N ALA A 32 88.67 -13.59 44.67
CA ALA A 32 87.44 -14.13 44.08
C ALA A 32 86.66 -14.99 45.10
N LEU A 33 85.47 -14.54 45.49
CA LEU A 33 84.54 -15.33 46.33
C LEU A 33 84.31 -16.71 45.69
N THR A 34 84.41 -17.77 46.50
CA THR A 34 84.04 -19.13 46.05
C THR A 34 82.57 -19.18 45.66
N ASN A 35 82.14 -20.17 44.88
CA ASN A 35 80.73 -20.27 44.48
C ASN A 35 79.79 -20.35 45.70
N ALA A 36 80.20 -21.09 46.73
CA ALA A 36 79.51 -21.17 48.01
C ALA A 36 79.41 -19.80 48.69
N GLN A 37 80.50 -19.01 48.70
CA GLN A 37 80.49 -17.66 49.26
C GLN A 37 79.65 -16.68 48.43
N ARG A 38 79.62 -16.79 47.11
CA ARG A 38 78.73 -16.00 46.24
C ARG A 38 77.26 -16.31 46.51
N GLN A 39 76.92 -17.59 46.66
CA GLN A 39 75.56 -18.00 47.01
C GLN A 39 75.18 -17.59 48.43
N ALA A 40 76.11 -17.64 49.39
CA ALA A 40 75.89 -17.10 50.73
C ALA A 40 75.63 -15.59 50.70
N ALA A 41 76.48 -14.82 50.02
CA ALA A 41 76.30 -13.37 49.86
C ALA A 41 75.01 -13.00 49.07
N TYR A 42 74.56 -13.85 48.15
CA TYR A 42 73.27 -13.67 47.47
C TYR A 42 72.08 -13.92 48.41
N ARG A 43 72.15 -14.97 49.23
CA ARG A 43 71.12 -15.28 50.25
C ARG A 43 71.06 -14.22 51.33
N GLU A 44 72.21 -13.73 51.80
CA GLU A 44 72.34 -12.60 52.73
C GLU A 44 71.68 -11.34 52.15
N ARG A 45 71.99 -10.99 50.90
CA ARG A 45 71.37 -9.84 50.21
C ARG A 45 69.86 -10.00 50.04
N ARG A 46 69.37 -11.19 49.70
CA ARG A 46 67.92 -11.51 49.62
C ARG A 46 67.22 -11.47 50.98
N LYS A 47 67.90 -11.87 52.07
CA LYS A 47 67.39 -11.74 53.44
C LYS A 47 67.35 -10.28 53.89
N ALA A 48 68.40 -9.51 53.60
CA ALA A 48 68.52 -8.10 53.97
C ALA A 48 67.57 -7.20 53.15
N SER A 49 67.29 -7.54 51.89
CA SER A 49 66.36 -6.79 51.03
C SER A 49 64.89 -6.98 51.40
N GLY A 50 64.58 -7.86 52.37
CA GLY A 50 63.24 -8.38 52.59
C GLY A 50 62.76 -9.21 51.39
N ASN A 51 61.87 -10.17 51.62
CA ASN A 51 61.04 -10.65 50.53
C ASN A 51 60.23 -9.43 50.03
N PRO A 52 60.12 -9.16 48.72
CA PRO A 52 59.09 -8.24 48.25
C PRO A 52 57.76 -8.86 48.66
N VAL A 53 57.20 -8.40 49.77
CA VAL A 53 55.84 -8.72 50.15
C VAL A 53 55.01 -8.01 49.10
N THR A 54 54.62 -8.74 48.05
CA THR A 54 53.49 -8.31 47.25
C THR A 54 52.33 -8.25 48.23
N VAL A 55 51.97 -7.03 48.63
CA VAL A 55 50.73 -6.76 49.37
C VAL A 55 49.61 -6.96 48.36
N THR A 56 49.37 -8.20 47.97
CA THR A 56 48.06 -8.59 47.49
C THR A 56 47.21 -8.60 48.75
N LYS A 57 46.68 -7.44 49.12
CA LYS A 57 45.56 -7.38 50.06
C LYS A 57 44.42 -8.11 49.36
N ASN A 58 44.33 -9.43 49.58
CA ASN A 58 43.11 -10.17 49.34
C ASN A 58 42.11 -9.62 50.36
N ILE A 59 41.35 -8.61 49.96
CA ILE A 59 40.23 -8.07 50.73
C ILE A 59 39.05 -8.96 50.34
N PRO A 60 38.67 -9.96 51.16
CA PRO A 60 37.63 -10.93 50.78
C PRO A 60 36.31 -10.21 50.53
N LEU A 61 36.01 -9.20 51.37
CA LEU A 61 34.87 -8.29 51.24
C LEU A 61 34.78 -7.56 49.89
N ALA A 62 35.89 -7.28 49.21
CA ALA A 62 35.88 -6.63 47.90
C ALA A 62 35.66 -7.63 46.75
N ALA A 63 36.03 -8.90 46.95
CA ALA A 63 35.71 -9.98 46.03
C ALA A 63 34.22 -10.34 46.12
N ASP A 64 33.68 -10.47 47.35
CA ASP A 64 32.27 -10.75 47.58
C ASP A 64 31.36 -9.65 47.00
N ALA A 65 31.72 -8.37 47.19
CA ALA A 65 30.98 -7.24 46.60
C ALA A 65 31.09 -7.16 45.06
N TYR A 66 32.20 -7.64 44.48
CA TYR A 66 32.34 -7.73 43.03
C TYR A 66 31.46 -8.83 42.46
N ASP A 67 31.43 -10.00 43.11
CA ASP A 67 30.59 -11.13 42.71
C ASP A 67 29.11 -10.76 42.78
N GLU A 68 28.66 -10.03 43.81
CA GLU A 68 27.29 -9.48 43.87
C GLU A 68 26.97 -8.55 42.69
N LEU A 69 27.88 -7.66 42.30
CA LEU A 69 27.69 -6.76 41.14
C LEU A 69 27.66 -7.52 39.81
N VAL A 70 28.39 -8.62 39.69
CA VAL A 70 28.35 -9.50 38.51
C VAL A 70 26.98 -10.16 38.41
N MET A 71 26.48 -10.73 39.51
CA MET A 71 25.15 -11.35 39.56
C MET A 71 24.03 -10.35 39.22
N GLU A 72 24.11 -9.13 39.75
CA GLU A 72 23.14 -8.07 39.43
C GLU A 72 23.26 -7.62 37.96
N ASN A 73 24.46 -7.56 37.39
CA ASN A 73 24.63 -7.27 35.97
C ASN A 73 24.04 -8.37 35.08
N GLU A 74 24.20 -9.64 35.45
CA GLU A 74 23.59 -10.76 34.75
C GLU A 74 22.07 -10.69 34.81
N ARG A 75 21.51 -10.46 36.01
CA ARG A 75 20.08 -10.25 36.21
C ARG A 75 19.54 -9.10 35.35
N LEU A 76 20.17 -7.92 35.39
CA LEU A 76 19.74 -6.77 34.60
C LEU A 76 19.85 -7.04 33.09
N ARG A 77 20.83 -7.82 32.65
CA ARG A 77 20.96 -8.22 31.24
C ARG A 77 19.83 -9.16 30.82
N GLU A 78 19.45 -10.10 31.68
CA GLU A 78 18.31 -10.99 31.45
C GLU A 78 17.01 -10.18 31.38
N GLU A 79 16.78 -9.27 32.31
CA GLU A 79 15.60 -8.38 32.31
C GLU A 79 15.54 -7.51 31.05
N ILE A 80 16.68 -6.96 30.61
CA ILE A 80 16.77 -6.22 29.34
C ILE A 80 16.48 -7.13 28.14
N ALA A 81 16.93 -8.38 28.15
CA ALA A 81 16.66 -9.33 27.08
C ALA A 81 15.17 -9.70 27.02
N GLU A 82 14.54 -9.91 28.17
CA GLU A 82 13.11 -10.19 28.32
C GLU A 82 12.27 -9.00 27.82
N MET A 83 12.54 -7.79 28.31
CA MET A 83 11.85 -6.58 27.84
C MET A 83 12.02 -6.35 26.33
N ARG A 84 13.20 -6.65 25.76
CA ARG A 84 13.41 -6.56 24.30
C ARG A 84 12.56 -7.57 23.54
N HIS A 85 12.45 -8.80 24.05
CA HIS A 85 11.60 -9.82 23.45
C HIS A 85 10.12 -9.44 23.52
N GLU A 86 9.67 -8.89 24.66
CA GLU A 86 8.31 -8.37 24.80
C GLU A 86 8.01 -7.23 23.83
N VAL A 87 8.92 -6.25 23.72
CA VAL A 87 8.78 -5.14 22.77
C VAL A 87 8.71 -5.65 21.34
N GLU A 88 9.51 -6.64 20.98
CA GLU A 88 9.47 -7.25 19.64
C GLU A 88 8.15 -7.99 19.39
N GLY A 89 7.66 -8.73 20.38
CA GLY A 89 6.34 -9.37 20.32
C GLY A 89 5.20 -8.35 20.15
N LEU A 90 5.23 -7.26 20.92
CA LEU A 90 4.26 -6.18 20.82
C LEU A 90 4.32 -5.50 19.45
N ARG A 91 5.52 -5.24 18.91
CA ARG A 91 5.69 -4.70 17.55
C ARG A 91 5.12 -5.64 16.49
N GLY A 92 5.38 -6.94 16.59
CA GLY A 92 4.80 -7.94 15.70
C GLY A 92 3.27 -7.97 15.78
N SER A 93 2.71 -7.87 16.99
CA SER A 93 1.25 -7.80 17.20
C SER A 93 0.64 -6.53 16.62
N LEU A 94 1.32 -5.39 16.76
CA LEU A 94 0.89 -4.11 16.18
C LEU A 94 0.91 -4.19 14.66
N ALA A 95 1.98 -4.70 14.05
CA ALA A 95 2.07 -4.89 12.60
C ALA A 95 1.02 -5.88 12.07
N ALA A 96 0.59 -6.86 12.87
CA ALA A 96 -0.53 -7.73 12.52
C ALA A 96 -1.87 -6.98 12.58
N ALA A 97 -2.09 -6.17 13.61
CA ALA A 97 -3.28 -5.35 13.76
C ALA A 97 -3.40 -4.28 12.65
N GLU A 98 -2.29 -3.65 12.28
CA GLU A 98 -2.22 -2.67 11.17
C GLU A 98 -2.64 -3.33 9.85
N ARG A 99 -2.11 -4.51 9.51
CA ARG A 99 -2.53 -5.25 8.31
C ARG A 99 -4.01 -5.58 8.29
N VAL A 100 -4.57 -5.94 9.44
CA VAL A 100 -6.01 -6.17 9.56
C VAL A 100 -6.77 -4.86 9.33
N GLY A 101 -6.32 -3.76 9.94
CA GLY A 101 -6.88 -2.42 9.73
C GLY A 101 -6.87 -1.97 8.26
N ASP A 102 -5.76 -2.18 7.56
CA ASP A 102 -5.63 -1.89 6.13
C ASP A 102 -6.63 -2.72 5.30
N GLY A 103 -6.84 -4.00 5.67
CA GLY A 103 -7.86 -4.86 5.06
C GLY A 103 -9.28 -4.31 5.24
N TRP A 104 -9.65 -3.92 6.46
CA TRP A 104 -10.95 -3.30 6.73
C TRP A 104 -11.14 -1.98 5.96
N CYS A 105 -10.09 -1.17 5.82
CA CYS A 105 -10.13 0.06 5.05
C CYS A 105 -10.40 -0.22 3.56
N ALA A 106 -9.70 -1.19 2.98
CA ALA A 106 -9.89 -1.59 1.58
C ALA A 106 -11.30 -2.16 1.32
N GLU A 107 -11.80 -3.02 2.21
CA GLU A 107 -13.18 -3.54 2.11
C GLU A 107 -14.22 -2.42 2.22
N SER A 108 -14.02 -1.48 3.16
CA SER A 108 -14.92 -0.33 3.29
C SER A 108 -14.90 0.57 2.06
N GLU A 109 -13.77 0.71 1.38
CA GLU A 109 -13.65 1.49 0.15
C GLU A 109 -14.37 0.78 -1.00
N GLN A 110 -14.13 -0.52 -1.18
CA GLN A 110 -14.83 -1.34 -2.19
C GLN A 110 -16.36 -1.26 -2.03
N LEU A 111 -16.88 -1.43 -0.81
CA LEU A 111 -18.33 -1.34 -0.56
C LEU A 111 -18.90 0.05 -0.88
N ARG A 112 -18.12 1.13 -0.68
CA ARG A 112 -18.55 2.49 -1.04
C ARG A 112 -18.61 2.67 -2.55
N GLU A 113 -17.66 2.10 -3.29
CA GLU A 113 -17.67 2.11 -4.75
C GLU A 113 -18.84 1.32 -5.31
N GLU A 114 -19.10 0.11 -4.80
CA GLU A 114 -20.24 -0.72 -5.19
C GLU A 114 -21.57 0.02 -4.92
N LEU A 115 -21.71 0.66 -3.76
CA LEU A 115 -22.88 1.50 -3.46
C LEU A 115 -23.02 2.69 -4.41
N ALA A 116 -21.91 3.31 -4.81
CA ALA A 116 -21.93 4.42 -5.76
C ALA A 116 -22.34 3.95 -7.16
N GLU A 117 -21.89 2.76 -7.58
CA GLU A 117 -22.28 2.13 -8.83
C GLU A 117 -23.77 1.77 -8.85
N LEU A 118 -24.26 1.08 -7.83
CA LEU A 118 -25.67 0.74 -7.72
C LEU A 118 -26.58 1.97 -7.73
N ARG A 119 -26.12 3.09 -7.13
CA ARG A 119 -26.84 4.37 -7.20
C ARG A 119 -26.90 4.94 -8.61
N ARG A 120 -25.78 4.88 -9.36
CA ARG A 120 -25.74 5.33 -10.77
C ARG A 120 -26.66 4.48 -11.63
N ASP A 121 -26.64 3.17 -11.47
CA ASP A 121 -27.47 2.24 -12.24
C ASP A 121 -28.95 2.39 -11.95
N LEU A 122 -29.30 2.56 -10.67
CA LEU A 122 -30.66 2.85 -10.26
C LEU A 122 -31.16 4.14 -10.92
N GLU A 123 -30.34 5.19 -10.92
CA GLU A 123 -30.71 6.48 -11.50
C GLU A 123 -30.82 6.40 -13.04
N ALA A 124 -29.93 5.65 -13.69
CA ALA A 124 -30.04 5.35 -15.11
C ALA A 124 -31.31 4.55 -15.43
N SER A 125 -31.66 3.57 -14.60
CA SER A 125 -32.89 2.78 -14.74
C SER A 125 -34.14 3.65 -14.55
N LYS A 126 -34.15 4.56 -13.57
CA LYS A 126 -35.25 5.51 -13.37
C LYS A 126 -35.45 6.41 -14.60
N ARG A 127 -34.37 6.96 -15.15
CA ARG A 127 -34.44 7.78 -16.37
C ARG A 127 -35.04 7.00 -17.54
N LYS A 128 -34.55 5.77 -17.78
CA LYS A 128 -35.11 4.88 -18.82
C LYS A 128 -36.60 4.60 -18.59
N ALA A 129 -37.02 4.38 -17.35
CA ALA A 129 -38.42 4.15 -17.02
C ALA A 129 -39.28 5.40 -17.27
N VAL A 130 -38.79 6.59 -16.91
CA VAL A 130 -39.45 7.87 -17.19
C VAL A 130 -39.56 8.11 -18.69
N ASP A 131 -38.49 7.88 -19.45
CA ASP A 131 -38.49 8.05 -20.91
C ASP A 131 -39.47 7.08 -21.57
N ALA A 132 -39.48 5.80 -21.16
CA ALA A 132 -40.44 4.82 -21.65
C ALA A 132 -41.89 5.23 -21.32
N GLN A 133 -42.13 5.76 -20.11
CA GLN A 133 -43.44 6.25 -19.71
C GLN A 133 -43.86 7.48 -20.52
N ARG A 134 -42.92 8.39 -20.81
CA ARG A 134 -43.16 9.56 -21.66
C ARG A 134 -43.47 9.17 -23.09
N SER A 135 -42.72 8.22 -23.67
CA SER A 135 -43.00 7.66 -24.99
C SER A 135 -44.38 7.00 -25.03
N ARG A 136 -44.72 6.20 -24.01
CA ARG A 136 -46.05 5.60 -23.89
C ARG A 136 -47.16 6.65 -23.79
N ALA A 137 -46.96 7.71 -23.00
CA ALA A 137 -47.91 8.80 -22.87
C ALA A 137 -48.10 9.57 -24.18
N SER A 138 -47.02 9.81 -24.95
CA SER A 138 -47.09 10.41 -26.30
C SER A 138 -47.93 9.56 -27.23
N VAL A 139 -47.65 8.25 -27.31
CA VAL A 139 -48.40 7.33 -28.17
C VAL A 139 -49.88 7.27 -27.77
N VAL A 140 -50.20 7.26 -26.46
CA VAL A 140 -51.59 7.31 -25.99
C VAL A 140 -52.26 8.62 -26.35
N HIS A 141 -51.58 9.76 -26.17
CA HIS A 141 -52.10 11.08 -26.52
C HIS A 141 -52.40 11.21 -28.02
N GLU A 142 -51.48 10.73 -28.88
CA GLU A 142 -51.66 10.72 -30.34
C GLU A 142 -52.87 9.85 -30.75
N VAL A 143 -52.99 8.64 -30.18
CA VAL A 143 -54.13 7.74 -30.46
C VAL A 143 -55.46 8.34 -29.98
N ASP A 144 -55.48 8.97 -28.81
CA ASP A 144 -56.66 9.65 -28.29
C ASP A 144 -57.04 10.87 -29.12
N TRP A 145 -56.06 11.62 -29.63
CA TRP A 145 -56.30 12.75 -30.52
C TRP A 145 -56.93 12.29 -31.85
N VAL A 146 -56.38 11.24 -32.47
CA VAL A 146 -56.94 10.65 -33.70
C VAL A 146 -58.39 10.19 -33.48
N ARG A 147 -58.67 9.50 -32.36
CA ARG A 147 -60.04 9.09 -32.01
C ARG A 147 -60.98 10.26 -31.79
N ARG A 148 -60.50 11.35 -31.18
CA ARG A 148 -61.30 12.56 -30.94
C ARG A 148 -61.66 13.24 -32.25
N VAL A 149 -60.66 13.47 -33.10
CA VAL A 149 -60.78 14.15 -34.39
C VAL A 149 -61.75 13.47 -35.32
N VAL A 150 -61.69 12.14 -35.41
CA VAL A 150 -62.58 11.36 -36.26
C VAL A 150 -64.04 11.41 -35.79
N ARG A 151 -64.32 11.78 -34.54
CA ARG A 151 -65.69 11.98 -34.01
C ARG A 151 -66.17 13.42 -34.09
N LEU A 152 -65.28 14.39 -34.32
CA LEU A 152 -65.68 15.79 -34.46
C LEU A 152 -66.41 15.98 -35.81
N PRO A 153 -67.55 16.69 -35.82
CA PRO A 153 -68.19 17.08 -37.05
C PRO A 153 -67.28 18.04 -37.82
N LEU A 154 -67.23 17.87 -39.14
CA LEU A 154 -66.65 18.88 -40.02
C LEU A 154 -67.55 20.12 -39.97
N TYR A 155 -66.98 21.31 -39.83
CA TYR A 155 -67.76 22.53 -39.97
C TYR A 155 -68.38 22.54 -41.37
N GLU A 156 -69.69 22.75 -41.48
CA GLU A 156 -70.41 22.92 -42.74
C GLU A 156 -69.97 24.23 -43.41
N SER A 157 -68.75 24.24 -43.94
CA SER A 157 -68.30 25.27 -44.86
C SER A 157 -68.69 24.84 -46.27
N LYS A 158 -69.43 25.71 -46.96
CA LYS A 158 -70.02 25.47 -48.30
C LYS A 158 -68.98 25.19 -49.40
N ASP A 159 -67.69 25.34 -49.09
CA ASP A 159 -66.58 25.18 -50.03
C ASP A 159 -65.82 23.84 -49.88
N TYR A 160 -66.15 23.00 -48.89
CA TYR A 160 -65.55 21.67 -48.74
C TYR A 160 -66.41 20.60 -49.41
N GLY A 161 -66.30 20.49 -50.74
CA GLY A 161 -66.78 19.31 -51.47
C GLY A 161 -65.95 18.07 -51.11
N CYS A 162 -66.57 16.90 -50.98
CA CYS A 162 -65.87 15.64 -50.69
C CYS A 162 -64.67 15.46 -51.62
N ARG A 163 -63.46 15.41 -51.04
CA ARG A 163 -62.23 15.36 -51.83
C ARG A 163 -62.03 13.96 -52.38
N ARG A 164 -61.68 13.88 -53.67
CA ARG A 164 -61.26 12.62 -54.29
C ARG A 164 -59.83 12.32 -53.88
N PHE A 165 -59.67 11.52 -52.83
CA PHE A 165 -58.38 10.99 -52.41
C PHE A 165 -58.10 9.63 -53.06
N SER A 166 -56.87 9.46 -53.55
CA SER A 166 -56.31 8.15 -53.90
C SER A 166 -55.04 7.94 -53.09
N PHE A 167 -55.04 6.89 -52.25
CA PHE A 167 -53.92 6.52 -51.41
C PHE A 167 -53.65 5.02 -51.53
N THR A 168 -52.37 4.66 -51.47
CA THR A 168 -51.93 3.29 -51.25
C THR A 168 -51.71 3.12 -49.75
N LEU A 169 -52.40 2.15 -49.15
CA LEU A 169 -52.26 1.79 -47.74
C LEU A 169 -51.67 0.39 -47.65
N ASP A 170 -50.77 0.19 -46.69
CA ASP A 170 -50.36 -1.15 -46.31
C ASP A 170 -51.50 -1.88 -45.55
N GLU A 171 -51.36 -3.19 -45.39
CA GLU A 171 -52.39 -4.01 -44.72
C GLU A 171 -52.67 -3.55 -43.27
N ARG A 172 -51.63 -3.02 -42.60
CA ARG A 172 -51.73 -2.54 -41.22
C ARG A 172 -52.55 -1.26 -41.14
N ALA A 173 -52.26 -0.27 -41.97
CA ALA A 173 -53.01 0.99 -42.03
C ALA A 173 -54.44 0.75 -42.54
N HIS A 174 -54.63 -0.17 -43.49
CA HIS A 174 -55.96 -0.59 -43.93
C HIS A 174 -56.79 -1.18 -42.78
N SER A 175 -56.19 -2.07 -41.99
CA SER A 175 -56.83 -2.66 -40.81
C SER A 175 -57.11 -1.63 -39.70
N ALA A 176 -56.20 -0.69 -39.48
CA ALA A 176 -56.39 0.39 -38.51
C ALA A 176 -57.55 1.33 -38.92
N LEU A 177 -57.64 1.68 -40.21
CA LEU A 177 -58.73 2.49 -40.75
C LEU A 177 -60.09 1.79 -40.57
N ASN A 178 -60.16 0.48 -40.81
CA ASN A 178 -61.39 -0.29 -40.57
C ASN A 178 -61.81 -0.24 -39.09
N ARG A 179 -60.87 -0.38 -38.16
CA ARG A 179 -61.16 -0.29 -36.71
C ARG A 179 -61.62 1.10 -36.30
N LEU A 180 -61.00 2.15 -36.83
CA LEU A 180 -61.39 3.55 -36.58
C LEU A 180 -62.80 3.85 -37.10
N ALA A 181 -63.14 3.35 -38.29
CA ALA A 181 -64.50 3.50 -38.85
C ALA A 181 -65.56 2.84 -37.96
N VAL A 182 -65.29 1.62 -37.47
CA VAL A 182 -66.16 0.92 -36.52
C VAL A 182 -66.27 1.68 -35.19
N ASP A 183 -65.15 2.15 -34.64
CA ASP A 183 -65.09 2.86 -33.36
C ASP A 183 -65.78 4.24 -33.39
N ALA A 184 -65.75 4.92 -34.55
CA ALA A 184 -66.40 6.21 -34.75
C ALA A 184 -67.86 6.09 -35.23
N GLY A 185 -68.31 4.89 -35.61
CA GLY A 185 -69.64 4.69 -36.21
C GLY A 185 -69.82 5.42 -37.54
N ALA A 186 -68.74 5.61 -38.31
CA ALA A 186 -68.71 6.38 -39.55
C ALA A 186 -68.23 5.53 -40.73
N SER A 187 -68.50 5.98 -41.96
CA SER A 187 -67.95 5.30 -43.15
C SER A 187 -66.44 5.51 -43.24
N ARG A 188 -65.73 4.58 -43.89
CA ARG A 188 -64.28 4.71 -44.11
C ARG A 188 -63.92 5.99 -44.87
N ALA A 189 -64.76 6.39 -45.82
CA ALA A 189 -64.57 7.62 -46.57
C ALA A 189 -64.68 8.85 -45.66
N ASP A 190 -65.69 8.88 -44.77
CA ASP A 190 -65.85 9.99 -43.83
C ASP A 190 -64.70 10.08 -42.82
N VAL A 191 -64.19 8.93 -42.35
CA VAL A 191 -63.01 8.90 -41.46
C VAL A 191 -61.80 9.50 -42.17
N VAL A 192 -61.56 9.15 -43.43
CA VAL A 192 -60.43 9.71 -44.19
C VAL A 192 -60.63 11.19 -44.45
N GLU A 193 -61.83 11.63 -44.82
CA GLU A 193 -62.12 13.05 -45.03
C GLU A 193 -61.88 13.86 -43.74
N ARG A 194 -62.31 13.34 -42.59
CA ARG A 194 -62.07 13.96 -41.28
C ARG A 194 -60.58 14.02 -40.92
N LEU A 195 -59.85 12.93 -41.14
CA LEU A 195 -58.41 12.91 -40.91
C LEU A 195 -57.67 13.90 -41.83
N ALA A 196 -58.05 13.97 -43.11
CA ALA A 196 -57.47 14.89 -44.07
C ALA A 196 -57.77 16.35 -43.71
N PHE A 197 -59.01 16.66 -43.35
CA PHE A 197 -59.40 18.00 -42.91
C PHE A 197 -58.60 18.47 -41.69
N TRP A 198 -58.52 17.65 -40.65
CA TRP A 198 -57.79 18.04 -39.43
C TRP A 198 -56.27 18.03 -39.62
N ALA A 199 -55.75 17.22 -40.54
CA ALA A 199 -54.35 17.31 -40.95
C ALA A 199 -54.06 18.66 -41.63
N ASP A 200 -54.93 19.10 -42.55
CA ASP A 200 -54.80 20.42 -43.19
C ASP A 200 -54.91 21.55 -42.16
N GLU A 201 -55.91 21.51 -41.28
CA GLU A 201 -56.07 22.53 -40.21
C GLU A 201 -54.86 22.57 -39.28
N LEU A 202 -54.31 21.43 -38.88
CA LEU A 202 -53.08 21.41 -38.08
C LEU A 202 -51.88 22.00 -38.83
N VAL A 203 -51.75 21.69 -40.12
CA VAL A 203 -50.68 22.23 -40.96
C VAL A 203 -50.85 23.75 -41.08
N LEU A 204 -52.06 24.25 -41.32
CA LEU A 204 -52.36 25.68 -41.40
C LEU A 204 -52.11 26.38 -40.06
N GLU A 205 -52.54 25.79 -38.95
CA GLU A 205 -52.32 26.34 -37.61
C GLU A 205 -50.83 26.37 -37.24
N SER A 206 -50.04 25.38 -37.69
CA SER A 206 -48.60 25.37 -37.46
C SER A 206 -47.86 26.54 -38.13
N PHE A 207 -48.46 27.12 -39.18
CA PHE A 207 -47.92 28.26 -39.92
C PHE A 207 -48.59 29.59 -39.56
N ARG A 208 -49.52 29.61 -38.59
CA ARG A 208 -50.33 30.77 -38.23
C ARG A 208 -49.54 32.06 -37.94
N TYR A 209 -48.25 31.95 -37.64
CA TYR A 209 -47.35 33.08 -37.38
C TYR A 209 -46.10 33.12 -38.29
N ASP A 210 -46.03 32.27 -39.31
CA ASP A 210 -44.87 32.14 -40.20
C ASP A 210 -45.31 31.96 -41.68
N ASP A 211 -45.74 33.08 -42.28
CA ASP A 211 -46.18 33.16 -43.68
C ASP A 211 -45.06 32.76 -44.67
N GLU A 212 -43.80 32.92 -44.27
CA GLU A 212 -42.64 32.55 -45.07
C GLU A 212 -42.43 31.03 -45.08
N ALA A 213 -42.63 30.35 -43.95
CA ALA A 213 -42.68 28.90 -43.90
C ALA A 213 -43.88 28.32 -44.68
N PHE A 214 -45.05 28.95 -44.59
CA PHE A 214 -46.22 28.57 -45.39
C PHE A 214 -45.97 28.67 -46.90
N SER A 215 -45.37 29.78 -47.34
CA SER A 215 -45.02 30.00 -48.75
C SER A 215 -44.01 28.94 -49.23
N ARG A 216 -42.97 28.65 -48.44
CA ARG A 216 -42.02 27.58 -48.76
C ARG A 216 -42.67 26.20 -48.85
N TYR A 217 -43.67 25.92 -48.02
CA TYR A 217 -44.45 24.67 -48.07
C TYR A 217 -45.27 24.57 -49.37
N LEU A 218 -46.01 25.63 -49.75
CA LEU A 218 -46.82 25.62 -50.97
C LEU A 218 -46.00 25.50 -52.26
N TYR A 219 -44.82 26.12 -52.30
CA TYR A 219 -43.99 26.15 -53.51
C TYR A 219 -42.90 25.07 -53.54
N ARG A 220 -42.82 24.19 -52.53
CA ARG A 220 -41.78 23.16 -52.38
C ARG A 220 -41.62 22.23 -53.60
N GLY A 221 -42.69 22.04 -54.37
CA GLY A 221 -42.71 21.20 -55.58
C GLY A 221 -42.87 21.93 -56.91
N ARG A 222 -42.99 23.26 -56.93
CA ARG A 222 -43.15 24.05 -58.18
C ARG A 222 -41.82 24.41 -58.84
N ASN A 223 -40.72 24.35 -58.11
CA ASN A 223 -39.38 24.67 -58.62
C ASN A 223 -38.70 23.53 -59.40
N GLU A 224 -39.34 22.37 -59.55
CA GLU A 224 -38.78 21.23 -60.31
C GLU A 224 -39.36 21.09 -61.73
N LYS A 225 -40.23 21.99 -62.19
CA LYS A 225 -40.78 21.94 -63.55
C LYS A 225 -40.77 23.30 -64.27
N SER A 226 -39.55 23.74 -64.57
CA SER A 226 -39.22 24.57 -65.72
C SER A 226 -37.89 24.01 -66.25
N GLY A 227 -37.83 22.99 -67.10
CA GLY A 227 -38.62 22.77 -68.31
C GLY A 227 -37.72 23.13 -69.49
N VAL A 228 -37.46 22.12 -70.34
CA VAL A 228 -36.92 22.20 -71.71
C VAL A 228 -35.40 22.32 -71.85
#